data_AF-A3V7M5-F1
#
_entry.id   AF-A3V7M5-F1
#
_cell.length_a   1.000
_cell.length_b   1.000
_cell.length_c   1.000
_cell.angle_alpha   90.00
_cell.angle_beta   90.00
_cell.angle_gamma   90.00
#
_symmetry.space_group_name_H-M   'P 1'
#
loop_
_entity.id
_entity.type
_entity.pdbx_description
1 polymer ?
#
loop_
_entity_poly.entity_id
_entity_poly.type
_entity_poly.pdbx_seq_one_letter_code
_entity_poly.pdbx_strand_id
1 'polypeptide(L)'
;MTRWMFFIPVAGLVVVAGIIGYRMGQVPSETEIITRYAASYVAMAGNGAALTDCAATIHPDPAIRLVINCANPNGLTTTFYAGPRGEALPPPQGPAI
;
A
#
# COMPACT_ATOMS: atom_id res chain seq x y z
N MET A 1 -18.05 -35.47 32.91
CA MET A 1 -16.88 -34.67 32.47
C MET A 1 -17.03 -34.39 30.98
N THR A 2 -17.40 -33.17 30.61
CA THR A 2 -17.64 -32.79 29.20
C THR A 2 -16.31 -32.70 28.47
N ARG A 3 -15.93 -33.79 27.78
CA ARG A 3 -14.67 -33.94 27.01
C ARG A 3 -14.37 -32.77 26.05
N TRP A 4 -15.39 -32.00 25.68
CA TRP A 4 -15.30 -30.88 24.75
C TRP A 4 -14.53 -29.67 25.29
N MET A 5 -14.48 -29.47 26.62
CA MET A 5 -13.74 -28.34 27.22
C MET A 5 -12.23 -28.38 26.96
N PHE A 6 -11.64 -29.58 26.77
CA PHE A 6 -10.23 -29.71 26.45
C PHE A 6 -9.88 -29.22 25.03
N PHE A 7 -10.86 -29.17 24.12
CA PHE A 7 -10.65 -28.71 22.74
C PHE A 7 -10.85 -27.20 22.57
N ILE A 8 -11.47 -26.51 23.53
CA ILE A 8 -11.67 -25.06 23.52
C ILE A 8 -10.36 -24.26 23.33
N PRO A 9 -9.26 -24.52 24.08
CA PRO A 9 -8.03 -23.74 23.89
C PRO A 9 -7.43 -23.93 22.49
N VAL A 10 -7.51 -25.14 21.93
CA VAL A 10 -7.02 -25.44 20.58
C VAL A 10 -7.87 -24.75 19.53
N ALA A 11 -9.21 -24.83 19.65
CA ALA A 11 -10.12 -24.13 18.75
C ALA A 11 -9.90 -22.61 18.78
N GLY A 12 -9.67 -22.04 19.97
CA GLY A 12 -9.33 -20.62 20.14
C GLY A 12 -8.06 -20.24 19.39
N LEU A 13 -6.99 -21.03 19.51
CA LEU A 13 -5.74 -20.81 18.78
C LEU A 13 -5.93 -20.87 17.26
N VAL A 14 -6.70 -21.84 16.75
CA VAL A 14 -6.98 -21.98 15.31
C VAL A 14 -7.75 -20.75 14.79
N VAL A 15 -8.75 -20.29 15.53
CA VAL A 15 -9.51 -19.08 15.17
C VAL A 15 -8.61 -17.85 15.15
N VAL A 16 -7.76 -17.67 16.16
CA VAL A 16 -6.82 -16.53 16.23
C VAL A 16 -5.82 -16.58 15.06
N ALA A 17 -5.23 -17.75 14.78
CA ALA A 17 -4.32 -17.91 13.66
C ALA A 17 -5.01 -17.60 12.31
N GLY A 18 -6.26 -18.06 12.13
CA GLY A 18 -7.07 -17.77 10.95
C GLY A 18 -7.34 -16.27 10.78
N ILE A 19 -7.68 -15.57 11.86
CA ILE A 19 -7.92 -14.11 11.84
C ILE A 19 -6.64 -13.36 11.46
N ILE A 20 -5.49 -13.75 12.04
CA ILE A 20 -4.20 -13.10 11.74
C ILE A 20 -3.83 -13.34 10.28
N GLY A 21 -3.92 -14.59 9.80
CA GLY A 21 -3.65 -14.94 8.40
C GLY A 21 -4.55 -14.19 7.43
N TYR A 22 -5.86 -14.10 7.74
CA TYR A 22 -6.81 -13.35 6.92
C TYR A 22 -6.44 -11.86 6.85
N ARG A 23 -6.13 -11.23 7.98
CA ARG A 23 -5.76 -9.80 8.02
C ARG A 23 -4.45 -9.51 7.31
N MET A 24 -3.44 -10.36 7.44
CA MET A 24 -2.14 -10.17 6.78
C MET A 24 -2.16 -10.53 5.28
N GLY A 25 -3.11 -11.37 4.87
CA GLY A 25 -3.27 -11.80 3.48
C GLY A 25 -3.93 -10.77 2.57
N GLN A 26 -4.59 -9.76 3.12
CA GLN A 26 -5.25 -8.74 2.29
C GLN A 26 -4.22 -7.91 1.54
N VAL A 27 -4.37 -7.85 0.22
CA VAL A 27 -3.57 -6.99 -0.63
C VAL A 27 -4.20 -5.59 -0.60
N PRO A 28 -3.43 -4.52 -0.35
CA PRO A 28 -3.96 -3.17 -0.34
C PRO A 28 -4.66 -2.80 -1.65
N SER A 29 -5.74 -2.04 -1.53
CA SER A 29 -6.44 -1.47 -2.68
C SER A 29 -5.62 -0.35 -3.31
N GLU A 30 -5.84 -0.06 -4.59
CA GLU A 30 -5.13 1.03 -5.29
C GLU A 30 -5.39 2.38 -4.63
N THR A 31 -6.64 2.61 -4.20
CA THR A 31 -7.05 3.80 -3.44
C THR A 31 -6.29 3.94 -2.12
N GLU A 32 -6.07 2.84 -1.40
CA GLU A 32 -5.31 2.86 -0.15
C GLU A 32 -3.83 3.14 -0.39
N ILE A 33 -3.26 2.59 -1.47
CA ILE A 33 -1.88 2.87 -1.85
C ILE A 33 -1.72 4.35 -2.20
N ILE A 34 -2.50 4.88 -3.14
CA ILE A 34 -2.36 6.29 -3.57
C ILE A 34 -2.61 7.27 -2.42
N THR A 35 -3.62 7.04 -1.58
CA THR A 35 -3.92 7.95 -0.45
C THR A 35 -2.79 7.96 0.58
N ARG A 36 -2.15 6.82 0.84
CA ARG A 36 -0.98 6.74 1.72
C ARG A 36 0.20 7.55 1.18
N TYR A 37 0.51 7.42 -0.11
CA TYR A 37 1.60 8.18 -0.72
C TYR A 37 1.27 9.68 -0.86
N ALA A 38 0.02 10.02 -1.19
CA ALA A 38 -0.44 11.40 -1.22
C ALA A 38 -0.32 12.07 0.16
N ALA A 39 -0.67 11.38 1.24
CA ALA A 39 -0.46 11.88 2.60
C ALA A 39 1.03 12.11 2.91
N SER A 40 1.91 11.22 2.45
CA SER A 40 3.36 11.40 2.60
C SER A 40 3.88 12.60 1.79
N TYR A 41 3.35 12.82 0.58
CA TYR A 41 3.68 13.97 -0.24
C TYR A 41 3.25 15.28 0.41
N VAL A 42 2.02 15.36 0.93
CA VAL A 42 1.53 16.56 1.64
C VAL A 42 2.41 16.89 2.84
N ALA A 43 2.86 15.87 3.58
CA ALA A 43 3.78 16.04 4.70
C ALA A 43 5.18 16.56 4.29
N MET A 44 5.65 16.20 3.09
CA MET A 44 6.95 16.65 2.56
C MET A 44 6.88 18.02 1.87
N ALA A 45 5.84 18.27 1.09
CA ALA A 45 5.71 19.42 0.20
C ALA A 45 5.21 20.69 0.90
N GLY A 46 4.53 20.56 2.03
CA GLY A 46 4.10 21.70 2.85
C GLY A 46 2.96 22.52 2.23
N ASN A 47 2.95 23.83 2.50
CA ASN A 47 1.83 24.71 2.19
C ASN A 47 1.46 24.72 0.70
N GLY A 48 0.20 24.39 0.40
CA GLY A 48 -0.35 24.36 -0.95
C GLY A 48 -0.43 22.97 -1.58
N ALA A 49 0.12 21.94 -0.93
CA ALA A 49 -0.02 20.56 -1.37
C ALA A 49 -1.38 19.98 -0.94
N ALA A 50 -2.09 19.37 -1.88
CA ALA A 50 -3.35 18.67 -1.64
C ALA A 50 -3.23 17.19 -1.95
N LEU A 51 -4.09 16.38 -1.33
CA LEU A 51 -4.17 14.93 -1.63
C LEU A 51 -4.56 14.66 -3.09
N THR A 52 -5.29 15.60 -3.70
CA THR A 52 -5.76 15.53 -5.10
C THR A 52 -4.68 15.87 -6.12
N ASP A 53 -3.51 16.34 -5.69
CA ASP A 53 -2.38 16.65 -6.58
C ASP A 53 -1.68 15.38 -7.09
N CYS A 54 -2.02 14.23 -6.52
CA CYS A 54 -1.45 12.94 -6.86
C CYS A 54 -2.37 12.13 -7.77
N ALA A 55 -1.79 11.61 -8.87
CA ALA A 55 -2.43 10.67 -9.77
C ALA A 55 -1.63 9.36 -9.80
N ALA A 56 -2.32 8.22 -9.74
CA ALA A 56 -1.71 6.90 -9.88
C ALA A 56 -2.00 6.29 -11.25
N THR A 57 -1.00 5.64 -11.83
CA THR A 57 -1.09 4.92 -13.10
C THR A 57 -0.44 3.54 -12.97
N ILE A 58 -0.86 2.58 -13.77
CA ILE A 58 -0.30 1.23 -13.77
C ILE A 58 0.98 1.23 -14.61
N HIS A 59 2.03 0.55 -14.13
CA HIS A 59 3.28 0.38 -14.88
C HIS A 59 3.25 -0.95 -15.66
N PRO A 60 3.90 -1.05 -16.83
CA PRO A 60 4.04 -2.33 -17.56
C PRO A 60 4.92 -3.36 -16.85
N ASP A 61 5.77 -2.93 -15.92
CA ASP A 61 6.66 -3.83 -15.14
C ASP A 61 5.86 -4.55 -14.04
N PRO A 62 5.84 -5.89 -13.98
CA PRO A 62 5.14 -6.64 -12.94
C PRO A 62 5.64 -6.36 -11.51
N ALA A 63 6.87 -5.86 -11.36
CA ALA A 63 7.39 -5.45 -10.06
C ALA A 63 6.75 -4.15 -9.56
N ILE A 64 6.23 -3.30 -10.44
CA ILE A 64 5.65 -2.00 -10.11
C ILE A 64 4.15 -2.05 -10.36
N ARG A 65 3.37 -2.08 -9.29
CA ARG A 65 1.91 -2.09 -9.41
C ARG A 65 1.36 -0.72 -9.76
N LEU A 66 1.90 0.33 -9.14
CA LEU A 66 1.44 1.70 -9.34
C LEU A 66 2.63 2.68 -9.40
N VAL A 67 2.55 3.63 -10.31
CA VAL A 67 3.37 4.85 -10.35
C VAL A 67 2.49 6.02 -9.94
N ILE A 68 2.90 6.72 -8.89
CA ILE A 68 2.13 7.81 -8.29
C ILE A 68 2.91 9.10 -8.54
N ASN A 69 2.33 9.98 -9.36
CA ASN A 69 2.90 11.27 -9.69
C ASN A 69 2.12 12.36 -8.95
N CYS A 70 2.80 13.07 -8.05
CA CYS A 70 2.25 14.20 -7.32
C CYS A 70 2.81 15.50 -7.89
N ALA A 71 1.97 16.35 -8.47
CA ALA A 71 2.36 17.60 -9.08
C ALA A 71 2.02 18.78 -8.17
N ASN A 72 3.03 19.48 -7.66
CA ASN A 72 2.83 20.68 -6.86
C ASN A 72 2.39 21.85 -7.74
N PRO A 73 1.52 22.77 -7.25
CA PRO A 73 1.24 24.03 -7.94
C PRO A 73 2.50 24.86 -8.27
N ASN A 74 3.61 24.64 -7.57
CA ASN A 74 4.90 25.26 -7.85
C ASN A 74 5.68 24.61 -9.02
N GLY A 75 5.10 23.60 -9.69
CA GLY A 75 5.69 22.93 -10.86
C GLY A 75 6.65 21.78 -10.53
N LEU A 76 6.85 21.45 -9.25
CA LEU A 76 7.65 20.29 -8.83
C LEU A 76 6.80 19.02 -8.89
N THR A 77 7.29 17.99 -9.58
CA THR A 77 6.63 16.68 -9.64
C THR A 77 7.44 15.66 -8.85
N THR A 78 6.81 15.00 -7.89
CA THR A 78 7.40 13.89 -7.13
C THR A 78 6.77 12.59 -7.57
N THR A 79 7.61 11.63 -7.97
CA THR A 79 7.17 10.31 -8.43
C THR A 79 7.50 9.25 -7.38
N PHE A 80 6.50 8.47 -7.01
CA PHE A 80 6.64 7.31 -6.14
C PHE A 80 6.31 6.03 -6.91
N TYR A 81 7.14 5.00 -6.75
CA TYR A 81 6.92 3.68 -7.32
C TYR A 81 6.45 2.75 -6.21
N ALA A 82 5.27 2.18 -6.37
CA ALA A 82 4.66 1.27 -5.41
C ALA A 82 4.56 -0.15 -5.99
N GLY A 83 5.09 -1.12 -5.25
CA GLY A 83 5.01 -2.53 -5.60
C GLY A 83 3.64 -3.16 -5.34
N PRO A 84 3.47 -4.48 -5.61
CA PRO A 84 2.21 -5.21 -5.46
C PRO A 84 1.46 -5.00 -4.15
N ARG A 85 2.17 -4.84 -3.03
CA ARG A 85 1.58 -4.63 -1.69
C ARG A 85 1.72 -3.19 -1.19
N GLY A 86 2.03 -2.24 -2.08
CA GLY A 86 2.19 -0.83 -1.76
C GLY A 86 3.57 -0.46 -1.17
N GLU A 87 4.53 -1.38 -1.20
CA GLU A 87 5.93 -1.14 -0.82
C GLU A 87 6.60 -0.11 -1.72
N ALA A 88 7.45 0.74 -1.13
CA ALA A 88 8.20 1.72 -1.89
C ALA A 88 9.33 1.03 -2.65
N LEU A 89 9.35 1.21 -3.96
CA LEU A 89 10.37 0.68 -4.85
C LEU A 89 11.29 1.80 -5.32
N PRO A 90 12.59 1.50 -5.53
CA PRO A 90 13.48 2.43 -6.20
C PRO A 90 12.99 2.71 -7.62
N PRO A 91 13.31 3.88 -8.19
CA PRO A 91 13.00 4.16 -9.59
C PRO A 91 13.61 3.09 -10.48
N PRO A 92 12.88 2.64 -11.53
CA PRO A 92 13.39 1.64 -12.46
C PRO A 92 14.71 2.13 -13.07
N GLN A 93 15.76 1.32 -12.93
CA GLN A 93 17.09 1.61 -13.46
C GLN A 93 17.17 1.12 -14.90
N GLY A 94 16.52 1.82 -15.84
CA GLY A 94 16.55 1.46 -17.25
C GLY A 94 15.70 2.40 -18.11
N PRO A 95 15.97 2.50 -19.44
CA PRO A 95 15.14 3.29 -20.33
C PRO A 95 13.74 2.68 -20.37
N ALA A 96 12.72 3.51 -20.11
CA ALA A 96 11.34 3.19 -20.46
C ALA A 96 11.29 2.95 -21.97
N ILE A 97 11.17 1.69 -22.37
CA ILE A 97 10.95 1.29 -23.76
C ILE A 97 9.51 1.58 -24.18
#